data_AF-K0K3S4-F1
#
_entry.id   AF-K0K3S4-F1
#
_cell.length_a   1.000
_cell.length_b   1.000
_cell.length_c   1.000
_cell.angle_alpha   90.00
_cell.angle_beta   90.00
_cell.angle_gamma   90.00
#
_symmetry.space_group_name_H-M   'P 1'
#
loop_
_entity.id
_entity.type
_entity.pdbx_description
1 polymer ?
#
loop_
_entity_poly.entity_id
_entity_poly.type
_entity_poly.pdbx_seq_one_letter_code
_entity_poly.pdbx_strand_id
1 'polypeptide(L)'
;MSGDLCTVCGRPPVGRYAVSMQGETTCARHPEDGRCALCGRPRHVGEGGWPGFTASTVRCPTCRRQAVEDQVTARAHIPRVREEMAALGIRLDRPVKVTLVDPESINADPGALCLGRTHTWTSQQESSVLGIEIARGLTPVHFGATVAHEIGHAWLCQRGAWGLPPEVEEGVCELFAGAWLKRQRTPFADAVREAALTSADPVYGAGYRLVRDAVVAHGITAVLDAVCARRELPGREAEQCNRRGEGDMEIHPVSRSVLVVDVERSSDRTDPEKAGLRAALYQVLARAVVAAGFGDVPQRLDDLGDGVLLVFDSEVLPVLDPLVEALLAELARHNAERDRTDWIRLRVAVHFGLVARDEHGWVGEAMTTAFRAAEAERGREVLRRAEHGQAVVLVTDHVYRSVVRQGFRGLRPEAYRPLDEPTGLVWARVPGYETPPSPDDGPEAAAPGSGADLNVTFTGNSIGSVFTTPSIPSVDARTYFGSTP
;
A
#
# COMPACT_ATOMS: atom_id res chain seq x y z
N MET A 1 17.56 16.61 35.02
CA MET A 1 16.85 17.84 35.40
C MET A 1 17.06 18.89 34.31
N SER A 2 16.34 18.78 33.18
CA SER A 2 16.52 19.67 32.01
C SER A 2 15.20 20.20 31.47
N GLY A 3 14.19 20.41 32.33
CA GLY A 3 12.84 20.85 31.95
C GLY A 3 12.52 22.33 32.25
N ASP A 4 13.38 23.04 32.98
CA ASP A 4 12.97 24.31 33.63
C ASP A 4 13.24 25.56 32.78
N LEU A 5 14.02 25.44 31.69
CA LEU A 5 14.38 26.55 30.81
C LEU A 5 13.91 26.30 29.38
N CYS A 6 13.45 27.36 28.73
CA CYS A 6 13.12 27.31 27.31
C CYS A 6 14.37 27.09 26.46
N THR A 7 14.36 26.06 25.61
CA THR A 7 15.53 25.71 24.77
C THR A 7 15.87 26.77 23.71
N VAL A 8 14.98 27.75 23.48
CA VAL A 8 15.19 28.83 22.50
C VAL A 8 15.81 30.06 23.15
N CYS A 9 15.26 30.53 24.27
CA CYS A 9 15.70 31.78 24.91
C CYS A 9 16.54 31.60 26.18
N GLY A 10 16.71 30.37 26.66
CA GLY A 10 17.49 30.03 27.86
C GLY A 10 16.88 30.56 29.17
N ARG A 11 15.64 31.04 29.15
CA ARG A 11 14.93 31.58 30.33
C ARG A 11 13.80 30.65 30.76
N PRO A 12 13.37 30.69 32.03
CA PRO A 12 12.18 29.96 32.48
C PRO A 12 10.95 30.35 31.64
N PRO A 13 10.08 29.39 31.27
CA PRO A 13 8.87 29.71 30.53
C PRO A 13 7.92 30.58 31.37
N VAL A 14 7.32 31.58 30.72
CA VAL A 14 6.32 32.46 31.34
C VAL A 14 5.05 32.40 30.49
N GLY A 15 3.92 32.04 31.10
CA GLY A 15 2.65 31.86 30.39
C GLY A 15 2.56 30.51 29.67
N ARG A 16 2.10 30.51 28.41
CA ARG A 16 1.97 29.28 27.60
C ARG A 16 3.33 28.81 27.07
N TYR A 17 3.55 27.51 27.12
CA TYR A 17 4.73 26.83 26.60
C TYR A 17 4.36 25.45 26.04
N ALA A 18 5.20 24.91 25.17
CA ALA A 18 5.10 23.55 24.67
C ALA A 18 6.22 22.69 25.27
N VAL A 19 5.96 21.39 25.39
CA VAL A 19 6.94 20.38 25.80
C VAL A 19 6.97 19.30 24.73
N SER A 20 8.15 19.03 24.16
CA SER A 20 8.31 17.94 23.19
C SER A 20 8.25 16.57 23.88
N MET A 21 8.06 15.50 23.13
CA MET A 21 8.13 14.13 23.70
C MET A 21 9.51 13.83 24.32
N GLN A 22 10.56 14.53 23.89
CA GLN A 22 11.91 14.45 24.47
C GLN A 22 12.05 15.26 25.78
N GLY A 23 10.98 15.91 26.25
CA GLY A 23 10.98 16.75 27.45
C GLY A 23 11.56 18.15 27.26
N GLU A 24 11.74 18.61 26.01
CA GLU A 24 12.29 19.94 25.74
C GLU A 24 11.19 21.00 25.80
N THR A 25 11.38 22.00 26.65
CA THR A 25 10.44 23.10 26.86
C THR A 25 10.69 24.25 25.88
N THR A 26 9.66 24.75 25.21
CA THR A 26 9.74 25.96 24.37
C THR A 26 8.62 26.96 24.68
N CYS A 27 8.95 28.25 24.80
CA CYS A 27 7.94 29.29 25.06
C CYS A 27 7.09 29.54 23.81
N ALA A 28 5.76 29.68 23.98
CA ALA A 28 4.83 29.95 22.87
C ALA A 28 5.00 31.35 22.25
N ARG A 29 5.77 32.25 22.87
CA ARG A 29 6.08 33.59 22.34
C ARG A 29 7.02 33.57 21.13
N HIS A 30 7.71 32.46 20.89
CA HIS A 30 8.64 32.33 19.77
C HIS A 30 7.85 31.92 18.53
N PRO A 31 7.91 32.69 17.42
CA PRO A 31 7.22 32.32 16.18
C PRO A 31 7.63 30.91 15.73
N GLU A 32 6.64 30.07 15.43
CA GLU A 32 6.84 28.70 14.96
C GLU A 32 6.73 28.63 13.43
N ASP A 33 7.58 27.84 12.78
CA ASP A 33 7.57 27.62 11.32
C ASP A 33 7.57 26.13 10.94
N GLY A 34 7.41 25.24 11.92
CA GLY A 34 7.34 23.80 11.69
C GLY A 34 7.39 23.00 12.99
N ARG A 35 7.38 21.67 12.87
CA ARG A 35 7.49 20.74 14.01
C ARG A 35 8.34 19.53 13.65
N CYS A 36 8.97 18.95 14.67
CA CYS A 36 9.71 17.69 14.52
C CYS A 36 8.74 16.55 14.25
N ALA A 37 8.96 15.80 13.16
CA ALA A 37 8.15 14.65 12.78
C ALA A 37 8.10 13.55 13.86
N LEU A 38 9.14 13.45 14.70
CA LEU A 38 9.27 12.35 15.67
C LEU A 38 8.86 12.73 17.09
N CYS A 39 9.18 13.94 17.56
CA CYS A 39 8.93 14.30 18.97
C CYS A 39 7.98 15.49 19.13
N GLY A 40 7.45 16.03 18.04
CA GLY A 40 6.52 17.16 18.06
C GLY A 40 7.11 18.49 18.53
N ARG A 41 8.43 18.55 18.80
CA ARG A 41 9.12 19.80 19.19
C ARG A 41 8.81 20.90 18.16
N PRO A 42 8.35 22.09 18.58
CA PRO A 42 8.22 23.22 17.69
C PRO A 42 9.56 23.65 17.12
N ARG A 43 9.60 23.92 15.81
CA ARG A 43 10.68 24.65 15.16
C ARG A 43 10.34 26.13 15.18
N HIS A 44 11.30 26.94 15.61
CA HIS A 44 11.11 28.38 15.67
C HIS A 44 11.86 29.09 14.55
N VAL A 45 11.32 30.21 14.10
CA VAL A 45 11.88 31.01 13.00
C VAL A 45 13.34 31.36 13.28
N GLY A 46 14.21 31.03 12.33
CA GLY A 46 15.66 31.27 12.43
C GLY A 46 16.45 30.19 13.17
N GLU A 47 15.79 29.14 13.67
CA GLU A 47 16.47 28.00 14.31
C GLU A 47 17.10 27.07 13.25
N GLY A 48 18.42 26.89 13.32
CA GLY A 48 19.19 26.00 12.44
C GLY A 48 19.32 24.57 12.97
N GLY A 49 19.92 23.68 12.16
CA GLY A 49 20.25 22.31 12.58
C GLY A 49 19.11 21.28 12.49
N TRP A 50 18.03 21.63 11.78
CA TRP A 50 16.88 20.76 11.52
C TRP A 50 17.03 20.05 10.17
N PRO A 51 17.59 18.83 10.10
CA PRO A 51 17.68 18.10 8.83
C PRO A 51 16.28 17.72 8.33
N GLY A 52 16.15 17.62 7.01
CA GLY A 52 15.02 16.96 6.37
C GLY A 52 14.87 15.51 6.87
N PHE A 53 13.63 15.06 6.95
CA PHE A 53 13.29 13.67 7.23
C PHE A 53 12.56 13.04 6.04
N THR A 54 11.54 13.72 5.54
CA THR A 54 10.93 13.49 4.22
C THR A 54 10.95 14.80 3.43
N ALA A 55 10.40 14.81 2.22
CA ALA A 55 10.24 16.03 1.43
C ALA A 55 9.41 17.13 2.16
N SER A 56 8.47 16.73 3.02
CA SER A 56 7.55 17.64 3.73
C SER A 56 7.85 17.78 5.23
N THR A 57 8.73 16.95 5.80
CA THR A 57 8.95 16.88 7.25
C THR A 57 10.41 17.04 7.66
N VAL A 58 10.62 17.47 8.91
CA VAL A 58 11.95 17.72 9.48
C VAL A 58 12.13 17.03 10.83
N ARG A 59 13.39 16.82 11.22
CA ARG A 59 13.76 16.33 12.56
C ARG A 59 14.44 17.43 13.36
N CYS A 60 14.17 17.51 14.66
CA CYS A 60 14.91 18.42 15.54
C CYS A 60 16.35 17.91 15.77
N PRO A 61 17.28 18.80 16.17
CA PRO A 61 18.66 18.41 16.48
C PRO A 61 18.78 17.28 17.51
N THR A 62 17.87 17.21 18.49
CA THR A 62 17.86 16.19 19.54
C THR A 62 17.50 14.82 19.01
N CYS A 63 16.43 14.69 18.21
CA CYS A 63 16.09 13.44 17.54
C CYS A 63 17.16 13.02 16.53
N ARG A 64 17.73 13.97 15.78
CA ARG A 64 18.83 13.69 14.83
C ARG A 64 20.03 13.05 15.52
N ARG A 65 20.48 13.56 16.66
CA ARG A 65 21.68 13.04 17.36
C ARG A 65 21.52 11.60 17.83
N GLN A 66 20.29 11.13 18.01
CA GLN A 66 20.00 9.78 18.47
C GLN A 66 19.71 8.83 17.30
N ALA A 67 19.64 9.34 16.07
CA ALA A 67 19.04 8.61 14.96
C ALA A 67 19.82 7.33 14.57
N VAL A 68 19.07 6.28 14.25
CA VAL A 68 19.55 5.06 13.61
C VAL A 68 19.67 5.36 12.11
N GLU A 69 20.87 5.69 11.66
CA GLU A 69 21.12 6.16 10.28
C GLU A 69 21.61 5.07 9.33
N ASP A 70 22.12 3.96 9.87
CA ASP A 70 22.72 2.88 9.08
C ASP A 70 22.26 1.49 9.52
N GLN A 71 22.41 0.53 8.61
CA GLN A 71 21.95 -0.84 8.81
C GLN A 71 22.72 -1.57 9.92
N VAL A 72 23.97 -1.21 10.23
CA VAL A 72 24.76 -1.83 11.30
C VAL A 72 24.18 -1.43 12.65
N THR A 73 23.91 -0.15 12.84
CA THR A 73 23.24 0.38 14.03
C THR A 73 21.83 -0.21 14.17
N ALA A 74 21.06 -0.29 13.07
CA ALA A 74 19.74 -0.93 13.07
C ALA A 74 19.80 -2.40 13.54
N ARG A 75 20.77 -3.18 13.02
CA ARG A 75 20.98 -4.59 13.41
C ARG A 75 21.27 -4.77 14.89
N ALA A 76 21.94 -3.81 15.54
CA ALA A 76 22.21 -3.89 16.97
C ALA A 76 20.94 -3.76 17.84
N HIS A 77 19.89 -3.12 17.33
CA HIS A 77 18.63 -2.93 18.07
C HIS A 77 17.64 -4.10 17.94
N ILE A 78 17.66 -4.82 16.81
CA ILE A 78 16.68 -5.88 16.48
C ILE A 78 16.62 -7.01 17.53
N PRO A 79 17.74 -7.57 18.05
CA PRO A 79 17.69 -8.68 19.00
C PRO A 79 16.87 -8.37 20.26
N ARG A 80 16.99 -7.14 20.77
CA ARG A 80 16.24 -6.72 21.96
C ARG A 80 14.75 -6.64 21.69
N VAL A 81 14.33 -6.07 20.55
CA VAL A 81 12.92 -6.06 20.15
C VAL A 81 12.41 -7.50 20.06
N ARG A 82 13.23 -8.41 19.50
CA ARG A 82 12.88 -9.83 19.37
C ARG A 82 12.67 -10.54 20.68
N GLU A 83 13.59 -10.39 21.61
CA GLU A 83 13.48 -10.98 22.93
C GLU A 83 12.25 -10.47 23.67
N GLU A 84 11.95 -9.17 23.58
CA GLU A 84 10.79 -8.57 24.23
C GLU A 84 9.46 -9.01 23.61
N MET A 85 9.36 -9.15 22.28
CA MET A 85 8.18 -9.72 21.63
C MET A 85 8.02 -11.22 21.94
N ALA A 86 9.11 -11.98 21.91
CA ALA A 86 9.09 -13.40 22.24
C ALA A 86 8.68 -13.66 23.70
N ALA A 87 8.98 -12.74 24.61
CA ALA A 87 8.53 -12.79 26.00
C ALA A 87 7.01 -12.56 26.17
N LEU A 88 6.35 -12.00 25.15
CA LEU A 88 4.90 -11.86 25.06
C LEU A 88 4.24 -13.05 24.33
N GLY A 89 5.01 -14.07 23.95
CA GLY A 89 4.54 -15.19 23.13
C GLY A 89 4.48 -14.89 21.63
N ILE A 90 4.91 -13.71 21.21
CA ILE A 90 4.89 -13.27 19.81
C ILE A 90 6.18 -13.71 19.15
N ARG A 91 6.11 -14.79 18.38
CA ARG A 91 7.24 -15.37 17.64
C ARG A 91 6.87 -15.56 16.18
N LEU A 92 7.78 -15.15 15.31
CA LEU A 92 7.72 -15.47 13.89
C LEU A 92 8.28 -16.88 13.70
N ASP A 93 7.49 -17.74 13.07
CA ASP A 93 7.84 -19.12 12.75
C ASP A 93 8.86 -19.16 11.61
N ARG A 94 8.79 -18.19 10.68
CA ARG A 94 9.75 -17.97 9.61
C ARG A 94 10.54 -16.68 9.81
N PRO A 95 11.87 -16.69 9.65
CA PRO A 95 12.70 -15.50 9.78
C PRO A 95 12.37 -14.43 8.74
N VAL A 96 12.16 -13.19 9.20
CA VAL A 96 11.91 -12.03 8.32
C VAL A 96 13.09 -11.06 8.37
N LYS A 97 13.52 -10.58 7.20
CA LYS A 97 14.60 -9.60 7.06
C LYS A 97 14.09 -8.19 7.34
N VAL A 98 14.79 -7.43 8.18
CA VAL A 98 14.54 -6.01 8.44
C VAL A 98 15.58 -5.16 7.73
N THR A 99 15.14 -4.27 6.85
CA THR A 99 15.99 -3.39 6.03
C THR A 99 15.71 -1.94 6.35
N LEU A 100 16.77 -1.16 6.54
CA LEU A 100 16.70 0.28 6.69
C LEU A 100 16.63 0.92 5.30
N VAL A 101 15.63 1.77 5.07
CA VAL A 101 15.38 2.42 3.78
C VAL A 101 15.37 3.94 3.90
N ASP A 102 15.53 4.63 2.78
CA ASP A 102 15.36 6.09 2.77
C ASP A 102 13.91 6.45 3.11
N PRO A 103 13.63 7.44 3.98
CA PRO A 103 12.25 7.74 4.34
C PRO A 103 11.42 8.19 3.14
N GLU A 104 12.02 8.78 2.10
CA GLU A 104 11.29 9.15 0.87
C GLU A 104 10.79 7.92 0.10
N SER A 105 11.50 6.79 0.17
CA SER A 105 11.11 5.57 -0.56
C SER A 105 9.80 4.94 -0.06
N ILE A 106 9.46 5.16 1.22
CA ILE A 106 8.20 4.68 1.82
C ILE A 106 7.18 5.81 2.04
N ASN A 107 7.56 7.06 1.79
CA ASN A 107 6.71 8.26 1.88
C ASN A 107 6.68 9.02 0.55
N ALA A 108 6.13 8.37 -0.49
CA ALA A 108 5.96 8.99 -1.80
C ALA A 108 4.85 10.07 -1.81
N ASP A 109 3.91 10.00 -0.87
CA ASP A 109 2.89 11.04 -0.64
C ASP A 109 3.39 12.05 0.40
N PRO A 110 3.48 13.35 0.07
CA PRO A 110 3.89 14.40 1.01
C PRO A 110 2.99 14.53 2.26
N GLY A 111 1.74 14.06 2.21
CA GLY A 111 0.76 14.13 3.30
C GLY A 111 0.81 12.98 4.30
N ALA A 112 1.51 11.88 3.97
CA ALA A 112 1.60 10.69 4.82
C ALA A 112 2.98 10.59 5.49
N LEU A 113 3.00 10.05 6.72
CA LEU A 113 4.24 9.74 7.45
C LEU A 113 4.26 8.27 7.90
N CYS A 114 4.67 7.41 6.99
CA CYS A 114 4.99 6.01 7.17
C CYS A 114 6.42 5.85 7.73
N LEU A 115 6.56 5.20 8.89
CA LEU A 115 7.85 4.95 9.54
C LEU A 115 8.41 3.56 9.24
N GLY A 116 7.54 2.63 8.85
CA GLY A 116 7.86 1.25 8.51
C GLY A 116 6.81 0.64 7.58
N ARG A 117 7.18 -0.44 6.91
CA ARG A 117 6.30 -1.18 6.00
C ARG A 117 6.65 -2.67 6.00
N THR A 118 5.65 -3.50 6.17
CA THR A 118 5.76 -4.95 5.99
C THR A 118 5.28 -5.35 4.62
N HIS A 119 6.11 -6.09 3.89
CA HIS A 119 5.76 -6.63 2.58
C HIS A 119 5.25 -8.05 2.74
N THR A 120 3.96 -8.27 2.50
CA THR A 120 3.33 -9.58 2.54
C THR A 120 2.85 -9.98 1.15
N TRP A 121 2.98 -11.27 0.85
CA TRP A 121 2.38 -11.90 -0.31
C TRP A 121 1.34 -12.90 0.16
N THR A 122 0.14 -12.87 -0.43
CA THR A 122 -0.93 -13.83 -0.15
C THR A 122 -1.47 -14.40 -1.46
N SER A 123 -1.77 -15.69 -1.44
CA SER A 123 -2.44 -16.43 -2.50
C SER A 123 -3.62 -17.21 -1.89
N GLN A 124 -4.42 -17.88 -2.71
CA GLN A 124 -5.57 -18.67 -2.22
C GLN A 124 -5.20 -19.79 -1.24
N GLN A 125 -3.93 -20.20 -1.17
CA GLN A 125 -3.48 -21.31 -0.32
C GLN A 125 -2.24 -21.02 0.54
N GLU A 126 -1.51 -19.94 0.26
CA GLU A 126 -0.25 -19.63 0.95
C GLU A 126 -0.11 -18.13 1.22
N SER A 127 0.54 -17.80 2.33
CA SER A 127 1.01 -16.45 2.61
C SER A 127 2.48 -16.45 3.00
N SER A 128 3.21 -15.42 2.60
CA SER A 128 4.61 -15.24 2.93
C SER A 128 4.91 -13.79 3.27
N VAL A 129 5.85 -13.59 4.20
CA VAL A 129 6.38 -12.27 4.53
C VAL A 129 7.69 -12.11 3.76
N LEU A 130 7.74 -11.13 2.85
CA LEU A 130 8.88 -10.89 1.97
C LEU A 130 9.98 -10.07 2.68
N GLY A 131 9.59 -9.18 3.58
CA GLY A 131 10.52 -8.35 4.34
C GLY A 131 9.83 -7.23 5.10
N ILE A 132 10.58 -6.60 5.98
CA ILE A 132 10.19 -5.39 6.72
C ILE A 132 11.15 -4.28 6.34
N GLU A 133 10.60 -3.14 5.95
CA GLU A 133 11.33 -1.90 5.69
C GLU A 133 11.08 -0.91 6.81
N ILE A 134 12.13 -0.23 7.27
CA ILE A 134 12.05 0.78 8.34
C ILE A 134 12.76 2.04 7.87
N ALA A 135 12.14 3.20 8.04
CA ALA A 135 12.77 4.48 7.72
C ALA A 135 14.09 4.65 8.49
N ARG A 136 15.18 4.97 7.78
CA ARG A 136 16.41 5.48 8.42
C ARG A 136 16.13 6.82 9.09
N GLY A 137 16.89 7.13 10.13
CA GLY A 137 16.79 8.42 10.80
C GLY A 137 15.84 8.46 12.00
N LEU A 138 15.22 7.32 12.36
CA LEU A 138 14.41 7.19 13.57
C LEU A 138 15.29 7.17 14.82
N THR A 139 14.83 7.76 15.92
CA THR A 139 15.46 7.55 17.23
C THR A 139 15.35 6.06 17.63
N PRO A 140 16.16 5.51 18.55
CA PRO A 140 16.10 4.10 18.91
C PRO A 140 14.74 3.68 19.49
N VAL A 141 14.06 4.60 20.17
CA VAL A 141 12.68 4.41 20.68
C VAL A 141 11.70 4.24 19.52
N HIS A 142 11.66 5.21 18.58
CA HIS A 142 10.82 5.10 17.38
C HIS A 142 11.17 3.87 16.52
N PHE A 143 12.46 3.60 16.31
CA PHE A 143 12.91 2.44 15.55
C PHE A 143 12.41 1.14 16.17
N GLY A 144 12.61 0.93 17.48
CA GLY A 144 12.17 -0.30 18.14
C GLY A 144 10.65 -0.44 18.19
N ALA A 145 9.91 0.65 18.39
CA ALA A 145 8.45 0.64 18.36
C ALA A 145 7.91 0.33 16.95
N THR A 146 8.51 0.92 15.91
CA THR A 146 8.15 0.66 14.51
C THR A 146 8.45 -0.78 14.15
N VAL A 147 9.63 -1.31 14.51
CA VAL A 147 9.96 -2.72 14.28
C VAL A 147 8.95 -3.63 14.98
N ALA A 148 8.57 -3.35 16.23
CA ALA A 148 7.56 -4.13 16.95
C ALA A 148 6.18 -4.07 16.29
N HIS A 149 5.79 -2.91 15.74
CA HIS A 149 4.58 -2.74 14.95
C HIS A 149 4.61 -3.63 13.69
N GLU A 150 5.67 -3.53 12.88
CA GLU A 150 5.81 -4.30 11.64
C GLU A 150 5.90 -5.83 11.87
N ILE A 151 6.50 -6.23 13.00
CA ILE A 151 6.46 -7.64 13.43
C ILE A 151 5.03 -8.12 13.67
N GLY A 152 4.12 -7.22 14.07
CA GLY A 152 2.68 -7.50 14.19
C GLY A 152 2.09 -7.99 12.87
N HIS A 153 2.25 -7.23 11.79
CA HIS A 153 1.79 -7.64 10.46
C HIS A 153 2.45 -8.95 10.00
N ALA A 154 3.77 -9.07 10.19
CA ALA A 154 4.49 -10.30 9.86
C ALA A 154 3.96 -11.52 10.64
N TRP A 155 3.64 -11.33 11.92
CA TRP A 155 3.11 -12.38 12.80
C TRP A 155 1.70 -12.78 12.39
N LEU A 156 0.82 -11.81 12.15
CA LEU A 156 -0.55 -12.05 11.67
C LEU A 156 -0.55 -12.80 10.34
N CYS A 157 0.29 -12.38 9.39
CA CYS A 157 0.46 -13.05 8.12
C CYS A 157 0.90 -14.51 8.31
N GLN A 158 1.91 -14.79 9.14
CA GLN A 158 2.40 -16.16 9.36
C GLN A 158 1.40 -17.05 10.11
N ARG A 159 0.44 -16.47 10.84
CA ARG A 159 -0.65 -17.19 11.52
C ARG A 159 -1.89 -17.40 10.63
N GLY A 160 -1.88 -16.90 9.39
CA GLY A 160 -3.03 -16.99 8.49
C GLY A 160 -4.19 -16.06 8.87
N ALA A 161 -3.90 -15.01 9.64
CA ALA A 161 -4.87 -14.01 10.07
C ALA A 161 -4.97 -12.88 9.02
N TRP A 162 -5.51 -13.21 7.84
CA TRP A 162 -5.66 -12.25 6.74
C TRP A 162 -7.06 -11.63 6.72
N GLY A 163 -7.18 -10.45 6.12
CA GLY A 163 -8.46 -9.76 5.93
C GLY A 163 -9.04 -9.18 7.21
N LEU A 164 -8.25 -8.99 8.26
CA LEU A 164 -8.75 -8.39 9.49
C LEU A 164 -9.32 -6.99 9.22
N PRO A 165 -10.34 -6.55 9.97
CA PRO A 165 -10.74 -5.15 9.95
C PRO A 165 -9.52 -4.26 10.23
N PRO A 166 -9.32 -3.16 9.49
CA PRO A 166 -8.13 -2.32 9.64
C PRO A 166 -7.87 -1.88 11.08
N GLU A 167 -8.92 -1.58 11.84
CA GLU A 167 -8.81 -1.17 13.25
C GLU A 167 -8.35 -2.31 14.16
N VAL A 168 -8.63 -3.57 13.80
CA VAL A 168 -8.17 -4.76 14.53
C VAL A 168 -6.74 -5.10 14.14
N GLU A 169 -6.41 -5.10 12.84
CA GLU A 169 -5.06 -5.35 12.35
C GLU A 169 -4.07 -4.34 12.90
N GLU A 170 -4.32 -3.06 12.64
CA GLU A 170 -3.48 -1.95 13.12
C GLU A 170 -3.52 -1.86 14.64
N GLY A 171 -4.67 -2.16 15.26
CA GLY A 171 -4.79 -2.21 16.72
C GLY A 171 -3.91 -3.28 17.38
N VAL A 172 -3.75 -4.46 16.76
CA VAL A 172 -2.83 -5.50 17.23
C VAL A 172 -1.37 -5.06 17.04
N CYS A 173 -1.04 -4.46 15.91
CA CYS A 173 0.31 -3.96 15.64
C CYS A 173 0.70 -2.81 16.59
N GLU A 174 -0.21 -1.87 16.84
CA GLU A 174 -0.08 -0.82 17.85
C GLU A 174 0.00 -1.38 19.28
N LEU A 175 -0.74 -2.45 19.60
CA LEU A 175 -0.60 -3.13 20.89
C LEU A 175 0.84 -3.65 21.08
N PHE A 176 1.45 -4.22 20.04
CA PHE A 176 2.82 -4.75 20.12
C PHE A 176 3.85 -3.62 20.29
N ALA A 177 3.74 -2.56 19.50
CA ALA A 177 4.54 -1.36 19.65
C ALA A 177 4.41 -0.74 21.04
N GLY A 178 3.17 -0.59 21.53
CA GLY A 178 2.86 -0.06 22.84
C GLY A 178 3.39 -0.93 23.99
N ALA A 179 3.32 -2.26 23.86
CA ALA A 179 3.89 -3.20 24.82
C ALA A 179 5.42 -3.08 24.88
N TRP A 180 6.08 -2.96 23.72
CA TRP A 180 7.52 -2.71 23.64
C TRP A 180 7.90 -1.36 24.28
N LEU A 181 7.19 -0.29 23.93
CA LEU A 181 7.41 1.06 24.47
C LEU A 181 7.31 1.08 26.00
N LYS A 182 6.27 0.44 26.55
CA LYS A 182 6.04 0.33 28.01
C LYS A 182 7.21 -0.33 28.74
N ARG A 183 7.94 -1.24 28.09
CA ARG A 183 9.10 -1.93 28.69
C ARG A 183 10.38 -1.09 28.70
N GLN A 184 10.46 -0.03 27.89
CA GLN A 184 11.65 0.81 27.83
C GLN A 184 11.85 1.65 29.11
N ARG A 185 10.76 1.97 29.83
CA ARG A 185 10.78 2.69 31.12
C ARG A 185 11.56 4.01 31.05
N THR A 186 11.34 4.77 29.99
CA THR A 186 11.92 6.11 29.81
C THR A 186 10.81 7.13 29.55
N PRO A 187 10.96 8.38 30.01
CA PRO A 187 9.96 9.43 29.76
C PRO A 187 9.63 9.61 28.27
N PHE A 188 10.64 9.49 27.39
CA PHE A 188 10.43 9.62 25.96
C PHE A 188 9.60 8.46 25.39
N ALA A 189 9.88 7.22 25.77
CA ALA A 189 9.07 6.07 25.34
C ALA A 189 7.64 6.13 25.89
N ASP A 190 7.47 6.61 27.13
CA ASP A 190 6.14 6.82 27.71
C ASP A 190 5.36 7.90 26.96
N ALA A 191 6.02 9.01 26.57
CA ALA A 191 5.40 10.06 25.77
C ALA A 191 5.02 9.59 24.35
N VAL A 192 5.86 8.79 23.69
CA VAL A 192 5.54 8.20 22.37
C VAL A 192 4.35 7.24 22.50
N ARG A 193 4.34 6.39 23.54
CA ARG A 193 3.22 5.46 23.79
C ARG A 193 1.92 6.20 24.08
N GLU A 194 1.96 7.27 24.87
CA GLU A 194 0.80 8.07 25.18
C GLU A 194 0.25 8.79 23.94
N ALA A 195 1.14 9.32 23.10
CA ALA A 195 0.74 9.95 21.84
C ALA A 195 0.05 8.96 20.89
N ALA A 196 0.56 7.74 20.75
CA ALA A 196 -0.09 6.69 19.98
C ALA A 196 -1.47 6.35 20.57
N LEU A 197 -1.54 6.19 21.89
CA LEU A 197 -2.76 5.80 22.60
C LEU A 197 -3.87 6.87 22.56
N THR A 198 -3.50 8.14 22.57
CA THR A 198 -4.43 9.29 22.55
C THR A 198 -4.69 9.83 21.16
N SER A 199 -4.06 9.25 20.13
CA SER A 199 -4.30 9.61 18.74
C SER A 199 -5.79 9.54 18.40
N ALA A 200 -6.28 10.59 17.73
CA ALA A 200 -7.65 10.67 17.25
C ALA A 200 -7.86 9.88 15.94
N ASP A 201 -6.80 9.28 15.40
CA ASP A 201 -6.87 8.48 14.18
C ASP A 201 -7.86 7.32 14.35
N PRO A 202 -8.82 7.15 13.42
CA PRO A 202 -9.88 6.15 13.53
C PRO A 202 -9.40 4.72 13.33
N VAL A 203 -8.22 4.51 12.74
CA VAL A 203 -7.66 3.18 12.49
C VAL A 203 -6.57 2.86 13.51
N TYR A 204 -5.53 3.68 13.58
CA TYR A 204 -4.38 3.43 14.45
C TYR A 204 -4.71 3.71 15.93
N GLY A 205 -5.15 4.93 16.24
CA GLY A 205 -5.42 5.35 17.62
C GLY A 205 -6.62 4.63 18.23
N ALA A 206 -7.74 4.58 17.50
CA ALA A 206 -8.93 3.88 17.96
C ALA A 206 -8.73 2.35 17.98
N GLY A 207 -8.06 1.78 16.98
CA GLY A 207 -7.69 0.36 16.95
C GLY A 207 -6.82 -0.04 18.13
N TYR A 208 -5.81 0.77 18.47
CA TYR A 208 -4.96 0.50 19.63
C TYR A 208 -5.79 0.44 20.93
N ARG A 209 -6.66 1.42 21.16
CA ARG A 209 -7.54 1.42 22.35
C ARG A 209 -8.47 0.21 22.36
N LEU A 210 -9.09 -0.10 21.22
CA LEU A 210 -10.02 -1.22 21.07
C LEU A 210 -9.36 -2.55 21.43
N VAL A 211 -8.23 -2.88 20.81
CA VAL A 211 -7.53 -4.15 21.06
C VAL A 211 -6.96 -4.19 22.48
N ARG A 212 -6.41 -3.08 22.98
CA ARG A 212 -5.92 -2.99 24.36
C ARG A 212 -7.02 -3.25 25.38
N ASP A 213 -8.21 -2.67 25.19
CA ASP A 213 -9.32 -2.85 26.11
C ASP A 213 -9.83 -4.30 26.09
N ALA A 214 -9.86 -4.96 24.92
CA ALA A 214 -10.10 -6.39 24.82
C ALA A 214 -9.04 -7.24 25.55
N VAL A 215 -7.77 -6.86 25.47
CA VAL A 215 -6.67 -7.53 26.20
C VAL A 215 -6.80 -7.34 27.71
N VAL A 216 -7.24 -6.17 28.17
CA VAL A 216 -7.52 -5.92 29.59
C VAL A 216 -8.69 -6.79 30.07
N ALA A 217 -9.72 -6.97 29.25
CA ALA A 217 -10.92 -7.73 29.61
C ALA A 217 -10.72 -9.26 29.55
N HIS A 218 -9.97 -9.75 28.55
CA HIS A 218 -9.93 -11.18 28.21
C HIS A 218 -8.53 -11.81 28.30
N GLY A 219 -7.48 -10.99 28.48
CA GLY A 219 -6.09 -11.44 28.46
C GLY A 219 -5.53 -11.57 27.03
N ILE A 220 -4.23 -11.33 26.89
CA ILE A 220 -3.56 -11.24 25.58
C ILE A 220 -3.66 -12.53 24.77
N THR A 221 -3.48 -13.69 25.40
CA THR A 221 -3.54 -14.99 24.71
C THR A 221 -4.91 -15.23 24.09
N ALA A 222 -5.99 -15.04 24.86
CA ALA A 222 -7.34 -15.24 24.35
C ALA A 222 -7.71 -14.27 23.22
N VAL A 223 -7.22 -13.03 23.29
CA VAL A 223 -7.41 -12.03 22.22
C VAL A 223 -6.67 -12.45 20.96
N LEU A 224 -5.39 -12.77 21.05
CA LEU A 224 -4.58 -13.15 19.90
C LEU A 224 -5.07 -14.45 19.26
N ASP A 225 -5.48 -15.43 20.06
CA ASP A 225 -6.09 -16.67 19.57
C ASP A 225 -7.40 -16.40 18.84
N ALA A 226 -8.26 -15.53 19.38
CA ALA A 226 -9.50 -15.14 18.73
C ALA A 226 -9.28 -14.39 17.42
N VAL A 227 -8.32 -13.46 17.37
CA VAL A 227 -7.95 -12.74 16.14
C VAL A 227 -7.46 -13.72 15.07
N CYS A 228 -6.59 -14.66 15.42
CA CYS A 228 -6.08 -15.64 14.46
C CYS A 228 -7.14 -16.65 14.02
N ALA A 229 -7.97 -17.15 14.95
CA ALA A 229 -8.92 -18.22 14.66
C ALA A 229 -10.25 -17.71 14.07
N ARG A 230 -10.72 -16.54 14.50
CA ARG A 230 -12.05 -16.00 14.19
C ARG A 230 -12.02 -14.67 13.45
N ARG A 231 -10.86 -14.03 13.31
CA ARG A 231 -10.71 -12.70 12.68
C ARG A 231 -11.42 -11.58 13.44
N GLU A 232 -11.69 -11.81 14.73
CA GLU A 232 -12.43 -10.89 15.59
C GLU A 232 -11.88 -10.88 17.03
N LEU A 233 -12.18 -9.81 17.78
CA LEU A 233 -11.86 -9.71 19.20
C LEU A 233 -12.85 -10.48 20.08
N PRO A 234 -12.40 -11.10 21.19
CA PRO A 234 -13.29 -11.78 22.13
C PRO A 234 -14.24 -10.78 22.79
N GLY A 235 -15.48 -11.20 23.06
CA GLY A 235 -16.50 -10.37 23.70
C GLY A 235 -17.44 -9.62 22.74
N ARG A 236 -17.14 -9.54 21.43
CA ARG A 236 -18.09 -9.05 20.41
C ARG A 236 -19.38 -9.89 20.34
N GLU A 237 -19.32 -11.14 20.80
CA GLU A 237 -20.46 -12.06 20.92
C GLU A 237 -21.49 -11.60 21.98
N ALA A 238 -21.05 -10.93 23.06
CA ALA A 238 -21.91 -10.57 24.20
C ALA A 238 -22.59 -9.19 24.06
N GLU A 239 -21.94 -8.22 23.41
CA GLU A 239 -22.54 -6.90 23.13
C GLU A 239 -23.52 -6.92 21.94
N GLN A 240 -23.47 -7.97 21.11
CA GLN A 240 -24.52 -8.26 20.13
C GLN A 240 -25.72 -8.99 20.74
N CYS A 241 -25.53 -9.80 21.79
CA CYS A 241 -26.63 -10.55 22.41
C CYS A 241 -27.61 -9.63 23.19
N ASN A 242 -27.13 -8.52 23.76
CA ASN A 242 -28.01 -7.55 24.46
C ASN A 242 -28.66 -6.51 23.53
N ARG A 243 -28.37 -6.55 22.22
CA ARG A 243 -29.04 -5.76 21.18
C ARG A 243 -29.91 -6.57 20.23
N ARG A 244 -29.85 -7.90 20.28
CA ARG A 244 -30.69 -8.78 19.47
C ARG A 244 -31.98 -9.13 20.22
N GLY A 245 -32.88 -8.15 20.30
CA GLY A 245 -34.21 -8.44 19.77
C GLY A 245 -34.04 -8.63 18.26
N GLU A 246 -34.54 -9.73 17.72
CA GLU A 246 -34.58 -10.13 16.30
C GLU A 246 -34.15 -9.06 15.28
N GLY A 247 -33.08 -9.31 14.51
CA GLY A 247 -32.65 -8.46 13.40
C GLY A 247 -31.58 -9.12 12.53
N ASP A 248 -31.90 -9.27 11.24
CA ASP A 248 -31.03 -9.74 10.15
C ASP A 248 -29.68 -8.99 10.10
N MET A 249 -28.64 -9.64 9.59
CA MET A 249 -27.42 -8.96 9.16
C MET A 249 -27.76 -8.14 7.92
N GLU A 250 -28.15 -6.89 8.14
CA GLU A 250 -28.51 -5.97 7.06
C GLU A 250 -27.25 -5.54 6.32
N ILE A 251 -26.89 -6.31 5.29
CA ILE A 251 -25.98 -5.87 4.24
C ILE A 251 -26.66 -4.65 3.62
N HIS A 252 -25.99 -3.49 3.62
CA HIS A 252 -26.46 -2.30 2.91
C HIS A 252 -25.75 -2.22 1.54
N PRO A 253 -26.24 -2.93 0.51
CA PRO A 253 -25.65 -2.87 -0.80
C PRO A 253 -25.82 -1.45 -1.35
N VAL A 254 -24.72 -0.88 -1.84
CA VAL A 254 -24.71 0.39 -2.53
C VAL A 254 -24.24 0.16 -3.97
N SER A 255 -24.84 0.90 -4.90
CA SER A 255 -24.38 0.89 -6.28
C SER A 255 -23.04 1.59 -6.36
N ARG A 256 -22.02 0.93 -6.92
CA ARG A 256 -20.71 1.52 -7.18
C ARG A 256 -20.22 1.16 -8.57
N SER A 257 -19.36 2.03 -9.08
CA SER A 257 -18.61 1.77 -10.30
C SER A 257 -17.22 1.26 -9.96
N VAL A 258 -16.78 0.23 -10.66
CA VAL A 258 -15.49 -0.44 -10.47
C VAL A 258 -14.67 -0.30 -11.74
N LEU A 259 -13.44 0.16 -11.59
CA LEU A 259 -12.45 0.29 -12.65
C LEU A 259 -11.24 -0.56 -12.28
N VAL A 260 -10.82 -1.45 -13.17
CA VAL A 260 -9.58 -2.23 -13.03
C VAL A 260 -8.65 -1.83 -14.16
N VAL A 261 -7.41 -1.48 -13.83
CA VAL A 261 -6.39 -1.10 -14.82
C VAL A 261 -5.17 -1.97 -14.63
N ASP A 262 -4.69 -2.57 -15.70
CA ASP A 262 -3.57 -3.51 -15.70
C ASP A 262 -2.58 -3.19 -16.82
N VAL A 263 -1.29 -3.44 -16.58
CA VAL A 263 -0.20 -3.25 -17.56
C VAL A 263 0.10 -4.54 -18.34
N GLU A 264 0.11 -4.44 -19.67
CA GLU A 264 0.47 -5.56 -20.55
C GLU A 264 1.94 -5.99 -20.37
N ARG A 265 2.20 -7.31 -20.26
CA ARG A 265 3.54 -7.93 -20.20
C ARG A 265 4.43 -7.39 -19.08
N SER A 266 3.84 -7.04 -17.94
CA SER A 266 4.53 -6.72 -16.69
C SER A 266 5.38 -7.89 -16.18
N SER A 267 4.90 -9.14 -16.30
CA SER A 267 5.51 -10.36 -15.75
C SER A 267 6.94 -10.61 -16.24
N ASP A 268 7.20 -10.28 -17.50
CA ASP A 268 8.43 -10.58 -18.24
C ASP A 268 9.55 -9.56 -17.93
N ARG A 269 9.24 -8.55 -17.11
CA ARG A 269 10.14 -7.45 -16.75
C ARG A 269 10.89 -7.76 -15.45
N THR A 270 12.08 -7.18 -15.33
CA THR A 270 12.87 -7.17 -14.09
C THR A 270 12.18 -6.33 -13.01
N ASP A 271 12.50 -6.56 -11.74
CA ASP A 271 11.86 -5.84 -10.62
C ASP A 271 12.00 -4.30 -10.71
N PRO A 272 13.15 -3.73 -11.13
CA PRO A 272 13.26 -2.27 -11.34
C PRO A 272 12.36 -1.77 -12.47
N GLU A 273 12.22 -2.53 -13.55
CA GLU A 273 11.32 -2.18 -14.66
C GLU A 273 9.85 -2.23 -14.23
N LYS A 274 9.47 -3.23 -13.43
CA LYS A 274 8.13 -3.31 -12.82
C LYS A 274 7.84 -2.12 -11.92
N ALA A 275 8.79 -1.71 -11.08
CA ALA A 275 8.67 -0.53 -10.24
C ALA A 275 8.50 0.76 -11.06
N GLY A 276 9.23 0.89 -12.18
CA GLY A 276 9.11 2.01 -13.12
C GLY A 276 7.74 2.05 -13.82
N LEU A 277 7.27 0.92 -14.34
CA LEU A 277 5.96 0.78 -14.97
C LEU A 277 4.83 1.13 -14.00
N ARG A 278 4.93 0.64 -12.77
CA ARG A 278 4.01 0.96 -11.69
C ARG A 278 4.00 2.46 -11.40
N ALA A 279 5.15 3.09 -11.19
CA ALA A 279 5.22 4.53 -10.92
C ALA A 279 4.56 5.36 -12.05
N ALA A 280 4.77 4.95 -13.30
CA ALA A 280 4.14 5.60 -14.45
C ALA A 280 2.61 5.38 -14.50
N LEU A 281 2.12 4.16 -14.25
CA LEU A 281 0.68 3.86 -14.16
C LEU A 281 -0.01 4.76 -13.13
N TYR A 282 0.56 4.85 -11.93
CA TYR A 282 0.01 5.69 -10.86
C TYR A 282 0.01 7.17 -11.22
N GLN A 283 1.06 7.67 -11.87
CA GLN A 283 1.11 9.07 -12.33
C GLN A 283 0.04 9.37 -13.38
N VAL A 284 -0.14 8.48 -14.36
CA VAL A 284 -1.17 8.63 -15.41
C VAL A 284 -2.57 8.62 -14.78
N LEU A 285 -2.84 7.69 -13.87
CA LEU A 285 -4.13 7.58 -13.18
C LEU A 285 -4.45 8.81 -12.31
N ALA A 286 -3.48 9.27 -11.52
CA ALA A 286 -3.67 10.44 -10.67
C ALA A 286 -4.07 11.69 -11.49
N ARG A 287 -3.40 11.91 -12.63
CA ARG A 287 -3.74 13.01 -13.53
C ARG A 287 -5.11 12.84 -14.17
N ALA A 288 -5.47 11.61 -14.57
CA ALA A 288 -6.77 11.31 -15.16
C ALA A 288 -7.93 11.55 -14.19
N VAL A 289 -7.79 11.13 -12.92
CA VAL A 289 -8.80 11.33 -11.86
C VAL A 289 -9.05 12.83 -11.63
N VAL A 290 -7.98 13.62 -11.54
CA VAL A 290 -8.08 15.08 -11.38
C VAL A 290 -8.73 15.72 -12.62
N ALA A 291 -8.27 15.37 -13.83
CA ALA A 291 -8.80 15.91 -15.08
C ALA A 291 -10.28 15.58 -15.30
N ALA A 292 -10.73 14.42 -14.82
CA ALA A 292 -12.11 13.97 -14.89
C ALA A 292 -13.02 14.60 -13.81
N GLY A 293 -12.47 15.42 -12.91
CA GLY A 293 -13.24 16.13 -11.89
C GLY A 293 -13.61 15.29 -10.67
N PHE A 294 -12.93 14.16 -10.44
CA PHE A 294 -13.18 13.29 -9.28
C PHE A 294 -12.46 13.76 -8.00
N GLY A 295 -11.64 14.82 -8.05
CA GLY A 295 -10.93 15.36 -6.87
C GLY A 295 -9.80 14.44 -6.38
N ASP A 296 -9.60 14.36 -5.06
CA ASP A 296 -8.61 13.48 -4.42
C ASP A 296 -9.24 12.12 -4.04
N VAL A 297 -8.82 11.09 -4.78
CA VAL A 297 -8.85 9.64 -4.49
C VAL A 297 -10.22 8.91 -4.53
N PRO A 298 -10.32 7.75 -5.20
CA PRO A 298 -11.50 6.87 -5.11
C PRO A 298 -11.73 6.31 -3.70
N GLN A 299 -12.94 5.82 -3.41
CA GLN A 299 -13.30 5.23 -2.11
C GLN A 299 -12.48 3.99 -1.74
N ARG A 300 -11.87 3.36 -2.74
CA ARG A 300 -10.87 2.29 -2.60
C ARG A 300 -9.92 2.37 -3.78
N LEU A 301 -8.64 2.21 -3.48
CA LEU A 301 -7.57 1.94 -4.43
C LEU A 301 -6.82 0.73 -3.90
N ASP A 302 -6.99 -0.42 -4.55
CA ASP A 302 -6.16 -1.58 -4.27
C ASP A 302 -5.05 -1.66 -5.28
N ASP A 303 -3.85 -1.81 -4.77
CA ASP A 303 -2.72 -2.16 -5.58
C ASP A 303 -2.65 -3.67 -5.82
N LEU A 304 -2.47 -4.07 -7.08
CA LEU A 304 -2.41 -5.47 -7.50
C LEU A 304 -0.99 -5.89 -7.96
N GLY A 305 0.02 -5.05 -7.72
CA GLY A 305 1.38 -5.19 -8.23
C GLY A 305 1.59 -4.47 -9.56
N ASP A 306 1.07 -5.06 -10.64
CA ASP A 306 1.11 -4.59 -12.03
C ASP A 306 -0.22 -4.03 -12.54
N GLY A 307 -1.22 -3.97 -11.67
CA GLY A 307 -2.49 -3.32 -11.90
C GLY A 307 -3.03 -2.63 -10.65
N VAL A 308 -4.20 -2.01 -10.80
CA VAL A 308 -4.91 -1.31 -9.74
C VAL A 308 -6.42 -1.57 -9.87
N LEU A 309 -7.11 -1.68 -8.74
CA LEU A 309 -8.57 -1.72 -8.67
C LEU A 309 -9.07 -0.47 -7.94
N LEU A 310 -10.04 0.21 -8.55
CA LEU A 310 -10.57 1.48 -8.07
C LEU A 310 -12.09 1.37 -7.92
N VAL A 311 -12.64 1.77 -6.76
CA VAL A 311 -14.10 1.79 -6.50
C VAL A 311 -14.56 3.24 -6.32
N PHE A 312 -15.55 3.64 -7.12
CA PHE A 312 -16.08 5.01 -7.13
C PHE A 312 -17.50 5.05 -6.55
N ASP A 313 -17.74 6.05 -5.69
CA ASP A 313 -19.09 6.49 -5.33
C ASP A 313 -19.65 7.41 -6.43
N SER A 314 -19.81 6.82 -7.62
CA SER A 314 -20.31 7.49 -8.81
C SER A 314 -21.01 6.48 -9.70
N GLU A 315 -21.98 6.97 -10.46
CA GLU A 315 -22.54 6.25 -11.61
C GLU A 315 -21.44 5.90 -12.62
N VAL A 316 -21.70 4.86 -13.42
CA VAL A 316 -20.69 4.32 -14.36
C VAL A 316 -20.42 5.22 -15.55
N LEU A 317 -21.39 6.09 -15.91
CA LEU A 317 -21.23 6.98 -17.04
C LEU A 317 -20.08 7.98 -16.83
N PRO A 318 -19.97 8.72 -15.71
CA PRO A 318 -18.78 9.51 -15.37
C PRO A 318 -17.45 8.74 -15.33
N VAL A 319 -17.49 7.44 -14.99
CA VAL A 319 -16.30 6.57 -15.00
C VAL A 319 -15.87 6.23 -16.43
N LEU A 320 -16.82 5.91 -17.32
CA LEU A 320 -16.53 5.69 -18.74
C LEU A 320 -16.12 6.99 -19.45
N ASP A 321 -16.76 8.10 -19.12
CA ASP A 321 -16.52 9.42 -19.70
C ASP A 321 -16.96 10.49 -18.69
N PRO A 322 -16.05 11.29 -18.11
CA PRO A 322 -14.72 11.61 -18.66
C PRO A 322 -13.54 10.76 -18.16
N LEU A 323 -13.68 9.92 -17.13
CA LEU A 323 -12.50 9.34 -16.46
C LEU A 323 -11.67 8.42 -17.36
N VAL A 324 -12.26 7.42 -18.01
CA VAL A 324 -11.50 6.53 -18.91
C VAL A 324 -10.95 7.31 -20.11
N GLU A 325 -11.67 8.29 -20.66
CA GLU A 325 -11.14 9.13 -21.74
C GLU A 325 -9.94 9.98 -21.30
N ALA A 326 -9.98 10.55 -20.09
CA ALA A 326 -8.86 11.27 -19.51
C ALA A 326 -7.65 10.36 -19.25
N LEU A 327 -7.89 9.13 -18.80
CA LEU A 327 -6.86 8.10 -18.63
C LEU A 327 -6.17 7.78 -19.96
N LEU A 328 -6.95 7.60 -21.03
CA LEU A 328 -6.41 7.32 -22.36
C LEU A 328 -5.61 8.52 -22.92
N ALA A 329 -6.06 9.75 -22.67
CA ALA A 329 -5.34 10.95 -23.07
C ALA A 329 -4.01 11.13 -22.33
N GLU A 330 -3.98 10.90 -21.01
CA GLU A 330 -2.74 10.97 -20.22
C GLU A 330 -1.78 9.82 -20.56
N LEU A 331 -2.29 8.61 -20.86
CA LEU A 331 -1.47 7.52 -21.37
C LEU A 331 -0.81 7.89 -22.70
N ALA A 332 -1.58 8.48 -23.62
CA ALA A 332 -1.07 8.94 -24.90
C ALA A 332 0.01 10.03 -24.74
N ARG A 333 -0.19 10.97 -23.81
CA ARG A 333 0.84 11.97 -23.46
C ARG A 333 2.10 11.33 -22.89
N HIS A 334 1.97 10.34 -22.01
CA HIS A 334 3.11 9.62 -21.44
C HIS A 334 3.92 8.89 -22.51
N ASN A 335 3.23 8.20 -23.43
CA ASN A 335 3.86 7.42 -24.49
C ASN A 335 4.40 8.27 -25.65
N ALA A 336 3.95 9.52 -25.82
CA ALA A 336 4.41 10.40 -26.90
C ALA A 336 5.89 10.78 -26.80
N GLU A 337 6.47 10.70 -25.62
CA GLU A 337 7.89 11.00 -25.35
C GLU A 337 8.80 9.75 -25.42
N ARG A 338 8.26 8.61 -25.88
CA ARG A 338 8.89 7.29 -25.81
C ARG A 338 8.85 6.56 -27.15
N ASP A 339 9.86 5.72 -27.38
CA ASP A 339 9.82 4.77 -28.48
C ASP A 339 8.71 3.73 -28.29
N ARG A 340 8.18 3.21 -29.39
CA ARG A 340 7.05 2.27 -29.39
C ARG A 340 7.32 1.00 -28.58
N THR A 341 8.58 0.58 -28.47
CA THR A 341 9.01 -0.58 -27.68
C THR A 341 8.92 -0.36 -26.17
N ASP A 342 8.91 0.91 -25.75
CA ASP A 342 8.89 1.34 -24.35
C ASP A 342 7.53 1.92 -23.93
N TRP A 343 6.53 1.79 -24.82
CA TRP A 343 5.17 2.19 -24.50
C TRP A 343 4.60 1.34 -23.36
N ILE A 344 3.93 2.04 -22.45
CA ILE A 344 3.04 1.39 -21.50
C ILE A 344 1.74 1.12 -22.22
N ARG A 345 1.28 -0.13 -22.18
CA ARG A 345 0.02 -0.55 -22.79
C ARG A 345 -0.92 -1.07 -21.71
N LEU A 346 -2.15 -0.58 -21.70
CA LEU A 346 -3.09 -0.81 -20.59
C LEU A 346 -4.29 -1.66 -20.99
N ARG A 347 -4.70 -2.54 -20.08
CA ARG A 347 -6.03 -3.18 -20.08
C ARG A 347 -6.90 -2.44 -19.06
N VAL A 348 -8.04 -1.92 -19.50
CA VAL A 348 -8.91 -1.08 -18.66
C VAL A 348 -10.29 -1.72 -18.62
N ALA A 349 -10.69 -2.32 -17.50
CA ALA A 349 -12.00 -2.94 -17.34
C ALA A 349 -12.95 -2.09 -16.49
N VAL A 350 -14.20 -1.94 -16.94
CA VAL A 350 -15.24 -1.18 -16.24
C VAL A 350 -16.47 -2.02 -15.98
N HIS A 351 -16.98 -1.94 -14.75
CA HIS A 351 -18.25 -2.52 -14.34
C HIS A 351 -18.97 -1.60 -13.34
N PHE A 352 -20.26 -1.85 -13.13
CA PHE A 352 -20.98 -1.29 -11.99
C PHE A 352 -22.00 -2.29 -11.48
N GLY A 353 -22.31 -2.20 -10.19
CA GLY A 353 -23.32 -3.04 -9.58
C GLY A 353 -23.35 -2.82 -8.08
N LEU A 354 -24.14 -3.66 -7.42
CA LEU A 354 -24.20 -3.64 -5.97
C LEU A 354 -22.91 -4.19 -5.39
N VAL A 355 -22.32 -3.40 -4.53
CA VAL A 355 -21.26 -3.83 -3.62
C VAL A 355 -21.72 -3.51 -2.21
N ALA A 356 -21.40 -4.41 -1.31
CA ALA A 356 -21.53 -4.15 0.10
C ALA A 356 -20.18 -3.73 0.64
N ARG A 357 -20.22 -2.97 1.72
CA ARG A 357 -19.05 -2.80 2.56
C ARG A 357 -19.28 -3.64 3.81
N ASP A 358 -18.35 -4.56 4.05
CA ASP A 358 -18.26 -5.23 5.33
C ASP A 358 -16.99 -4.75 6.05
N GLU A 359 -16.69 -5.40 7.16
CA GLU A 359 -15.50 -5.09 7.94
C GLU A 359 -14.17 -5.46 7.25
N HIS A 360 -14.20 -6.22 6.14
CA HIS A 360 -13.04 -6.64 5.32
C HIS A 360 -12.85 -5.77 4.06
N GLY A 361 -13.71 -4.75 3.87
CA GLY A 361 -13.65 -3.82 2.75
C GLY A 361 -14.87 -3.91 1.83
N TRP A 362 -14.67 -3.60 0.55
CA TRP A 362 -15.73 -3.81 -0.45
C TRP A 362 -15.81 -5.28 -0.83
N VAL A 363 -17.01 -5.84 -0.78
CA VAL A 363 -17.35 -7.19 -1.22
C VAL A 363 -18.54 -7.13 -2.15
N GLY A 364 -18.52 -7.92 -3.21
CA GLY A 364 -19.65 -7.99 -4.12
C GLY A 364 -19.28 -8.60 -5.45
N GLU A 365 -20.27 -9.25 -6.06
CA GLU A 365 -20.16 -9.87 -7.39
C GLU A 365 -19.70 -8.85 -8.45
N ALA A 366 -20.07 -7.58 -8.30
CA ALA A 366 -19.67 -6.51 -9.20
C ALA A 366 -18.14 -6.34 -9.27
N MET A 367 -17.43 -6.47 -8.14
CA MET A 367 -15.97 -6.37 -8.12
C MET A 367 -15.31 -7.57 -8.79
N THR A 368 -15.76 -8.79 -8.45
CA THR A 368 -15.27 -10.02 -9.07
C THR A 368 -15.50 -10.01 -10.58
N THR A 369 -16.63 -9.48 -11.01
CA THR A 369 -17.00 -9.34 -12.42
C THR A 369 -16.09 -8.35 -13.15
N ALA A 370 -15.75 -7.20 -12.53
CA ALA A 370 -14.79 -6.26 -13.10
C ALA A 370 -13.38 -6.86 -13.25
N PHE A 371 -12.91 -7.58 -12.22
CA PHE A 371 -11.62 -8.24 -12.23
C PHE A 371 -11.53 -9.32 -13.32
N ARG A 372 -12.57 -10.16 -13.45
CA ARG A 372 -12.65 -11.17 -14.51
C ARG A 372 -12.67 -10.55 -15.91
N ALA A 373 -13.29 -9.37 -16.07
CA ALA A 373 -13.27 -8.67 -17.35
C ALA A 373 -11.86 -8.14 -17.70
N ALA A 374 -11.06 -7.69 -16.73
CA ALA A 374 -9.67 -7.28 -16.96
C ALA A 374 -8.77 -8.46 -17.36
N GLU A 375 -9.08 -9.64 -16.83
CA GLU A 375 -8.36 -10.90 -17.04
C GLU A 375 -8.90 -11.74 -18.21
N ALA A 376 -9.80 -11.17 -19.01
CA ALA A 376 -10.35 -11.80 -20.20
C ALA A 376 -9.25 -12.13 -21.22
N GLU A 377 -9.08 -13.41 -21.55
CA GLU A 377 -8.01 -13.88 -22.43
C GLU A 377 -8.15 -13.36 -23.86
N ARG A 378 -9.37 -13.31 -24.41
CA ARG A 378 -9.62 -12.66 -25.70
C ARG A 378 -9.37 -11.16 -25.60
N GLY A 379 -9.64 -10.54 -24.46
CA GLY A 379 -9.29 -9.12 -24.21
C GLY A 379 -7.78 -8.87 -24.28
N ARG A 380 -6.97 -9.73 -23.67
CA ARG A 380 -5.50 -9.72 -23.78
C ARG A 380 -5.04 -9.88 -25.22
N GLU A 381 -5.69 -10.78 -25.95
CA GLU A 381 -5.38 -11.05 -27.35
C GLU A 381 -5.72 -9.88 -28.28
N VAL A 382 -6.85 -9.22 -28.07
CA VAL A 382 -7.25 -8.01 -28.80
C VAL A 382 -6.17 -6.93 -28.66
N LEU A 383 -5.69 -6.67 -27.43
CA LEU A 383 -4.61 -5.71 -27.21
C LEU A 383 -3.33 -6.17 -27.91
N ARG A 384 -2.98 -7.46 -27.82
CA ARG A 384 -1.77 -8.00 -28.45
C ARG A 384 -1.76 -7.82 -29.96
N ARG A 385 -2.90 -8.00 -30.62
CA ARG A 385 -3.08 -7.81 -32.08
C ARG A 385 -3.22 -6.34 -32.49
N ALA A 386 -3.59 -5.45 -31.56
CA ALA A 386 -3.73 -4.03 -31.85
C ALA A 386 -2.36 -3.32 -31.87
N GLU A 387 -1.56 -3.54 -32.93
CA GLU A 387 -0.17 -3.05 -33.02
C GLU A 387 0.00 -1.56 -32.72
N HIS A 388 -0.98 -0.72 -33.06
CA HIS A 388 -0.91 0.73 -32.79
C HIS A 388 -1.76 1.16 -31.58
N GLY A 389 -2.46 0.23 -30.94
CA GLY A 389 -3.30 0.48 -29.77
C GLY A 389 -2.48 0.57 -28.49
N GLN A 390 -2.69 1.63 -27.73
CA GLN A 390 -2.05 1.82 -26.42
C GLN A 390 -2.88 1.26 -25.27
N ALA A 391 -4.18 1.00 -25.48
CA ALA A 391 -5.02 0.38 -24.48
C ALA A 391 -6.16 -0.40 -25.10
N VAL A 392 -6.72 -1.35 -24.34
CA VAL A 392 -8.02 -1.95 -24.59
C VAL A 392 -8.95 -1.60 -23.44
N VAL A 393 -10.13 -1.07 -23.77
CA VAL A 393 -11.21 -0.81 -22.81
C VAL A 393 -12.20 -1.95 -22.89
N LEU A 394 -12.36 -2.66 -21.78
CA LEU A 394 -13.21 -3.82 -21.61
C LEU A 394 -14.41 -3.41 -20.75
N VAL A 395 -15.60 -3.57 -21.26
CA VAL A 395 -16.83 -3.34 -20.48
C VAL A 395 -17.65 -4.61 -20.47
N THR A 396 -18.20 -4.95 -19.32
CA THR A 396 -19.10 -6.10 -19.23
C THR A 396 -20.36 -5.91 -20.07
N ASP A 397 -21.02 -7.00 -20.46
CA ASP A 397 -22.30 -6.92 -21.19
C ASP A 397 -23.36 -6.08 -20.46
N HIS A 398 -23.36 -6.09 -19.13
CA HIS A 398 -24.26 -5.24 -18.33
C HIS A 398 -24.00 -3.74 -18.56
N VAL A 399 -22.73 -3.31 -18.52
CA VAL A 399 -22.33 -1.93 -18.82
C VAL A 399 -22.66 -1.55 -20.25
N TYR A 400 -22.38 -2.46 -21.20
CA TYR A 400 -22.62 -2.20 -22.61
C TYR A 400 -24.10 -1.93 -22.89
N ARG A 401 -24.99 -2.83 -22.44
CA ARG A 401 -26.44 -2.70 -22.68
C ARG A 401 -27.04 -1.48 -21.98
N SER A 402 -26.57 -1.17 -20.77
CA SER A 402 -27.12 -0.12 -19.92
C SER A 402 -26.67 1.28 -20.32
N VAL A 403 -25.42 1.43 -20.78
CA VAL A 403 -24.81 2.74 -21.03
C VAL A 403 -24.26 2.88 -22.44
N VAL A 404 -23.35 2.00 -22.87
CA VAL A 404 -22.64 2.16 -24.16
C VAL A 404 -23.60 2.11 -25.33
N ARG A 405 -24.48 1.09 -25.39
CA ARG A 405 -25.46 0.89 -26.46
C ARG A 405 -26.41 2.07 -26.63
N GLN A 406 -26.62 2.84 -25.57
CA GLN A 406 -27.51 4.00 -25.57
C GLN A 406 -26.85 5.26 -26.17
N GLY A 407 -25.53 5.27 -26.32
CA GLY A 407 -24.79 6.35 -26.96
C GLY A 407 -24.68 7.64 -26.15
N PHE A 408 -24.83 7.57 -24.83
CA PHE A 408 -24.71 8.75 -23.96
C PHE A 408 -23.34 9.40 -24.09
N ARG A 409 -23.31 10.74 -24.04
CA ARG A 409 -22.08 11.56 -24.17
C ARG A 409 -21.23 11.26 -25.43
N GLY A 410 -21.85 10.72 -26.48
CA GLY A 410 -21.14 10.40 -27.72
C GLY A 410 -20.37 9.08 -27.68
N LEU A 411 -20.63 8.23 -26.68
CA LEU A 411 -20.18 6.83 -26.73
C LEU A 411 -20.70 6.18 -28.01
N ARG A 412 -19.81 5.48 -28.73
CA ARG A 412 -20.11 4.84 -30.01
C ARG A 412 -20.26 3.33 -29.82
N PRO A 413 -21.49 2.77 -29.78
CA PRO A 413 -21.70 1.33 -29.65
C PRO A 413 -20.94 0.50 -30.68
N GLU A 414 -20.81 1.04 -31.90
CA GLU A 414 -20.11 0.43 -33.03
C GLU A 414 -18.60 0.32 -32.84
N ALA A 415 -18.01 1.10 -31.94
CA ALA A 415 -16.59 1.01 -31.61
C ALA A 415 -16.27 -0.16 -30.66
N TYR A 416 -17.29 -0.86 -30.15
CA TYR A 416 -17.14 -2.00 -29.25
C TYR A 416 -17.43 -3.31 -29.98
N ARG A 417 -16.56 -4.30 -29.77
CA ARG A 417 -16.72 -5.66 -30.30
C ARG A 417 -17.04 -6.64 -29.17
N PRO A 418 -18.04 -7.52 -29.34
CA PRO A 418 -18.33 -8.56 -28.36
C PRO A 418 -17.24 -9.64 -28.39
N LEU A 419 -16.82 -10.09 -27.20
CA LEU A 419 -15.87 -11.16 -26.95
C LEU A 419 -16.54 -12.22 -26.09
N ASP A 420 -16.70 -13.42 -26.65
CA ASP A 420 -17.30 -14.55 -25.95
C ASP A 420 -16.26 -15.24 -25.06
N GLU A 421 -16.26 -14.90 -23.78
CA GLU A 421 -15.38 -15.49 -22.76
C GLU A 421 -16.10 -16.60 -21.99
N PRO A 422 -15.38 -17.63 -21.51
CA PRO A 422 -15.96 -18.65 -20.63
C PRO A 422 -16.61 -18.07 -19.36
N THR A 423 -16.16 -16.88 -18.93
CA THR A 423 -16.65 -16.17 -17.75
C THR A 423 -17.84 -15.25 -18.04
N GLY A 424 -18.26 -15.13 -19.31
CA GLY A 424 -19.38 -14.31 -19.75
C GLY A 424 -18.99 -13.24 -20.79
N LEU A 425 -19.98 -12.69 -21.48
CA LEU A 425 -19.75 -11.76 -22.58
C LEU A 425 -19.11 -10.43 -22.10
N VAL A 426 -18.00 -10.06 -22.74
CA VAL A 426 -17.29 -8.78 -22.54
C VAL A 426 -17.23 -8.03 -23.86
N TRP A 427 -17.26 -6.70 -23.83
CA TRP A 427 -17.17 -5.85 -25.00
C TRP A 427 -15.86 -5.08 -24.97
N ALA A 428 -15.06 -5.19 -26.02
CA ALA A 428 -13.77 -4.53 -26.14
C ALA A 428 -13.85 -3.32 -27.06
N ARG A 429 -13.16 -2.23 -26.70
CA ARG A 429 -12.89 -1.06 -27.54
C ARG A 429 -11.39 -0.79 -27.52
N VAL A 430 -10.79 -0.56 -28.68
CA VAL A 430 -9.39 -0.15 -28.79
C VAL A 430 -9.34 1.27 -29.37
N PRO A 431 -8.94 2.29 -28.59
CA PRO A 431 -8.78 3.64 -29.10
C PRO A 431 -7.84 3.68 -30.31
N GLY A 432 -8.25 4.39 -31.36
CA GLY A 432 -7.54 4.42 -32.64
C GLY A 432 -7.95 3.35 -33.66
N TYR A 433 -8.83 2.41 -33.28
CA TYR A 433 -9.41 1.42 -34.18
C TYR A 433 -10.91 1.68 -34.36
N GLU A 434 -11.40 1.62 -35.61
CA GLU A 434 -12.85 1.66 -35.88
C GLU A 434 -13.52 0.37 -35.41
N THR A 435 -12.86 -0.77 -35.59
CA THR A 435 -13.28 -2.06 -35.08
C THR A 435 -12.08 -2.76 -34.43
N PRO A 436 -12.20 -3.22 -33.16
CA PRO A 436 -11.14 -3.98 -32.50
C PRO A 436 -10.75 -5.24 -33.28
N PRO A 437 -9.44 -5.55 -33.40
CA PRO A 437 -8.98 -6.77 -34.07
C PRO A 437 -9.48 -8.01 -33.32
N SER A 438 -9.98 -9.04 -34.02
CA SER A 438 -10.47 -10.26 -33.34
C SER A 438 -9.37 -11.31 -33.17
N PRO A 439 -9.45 -12.12 -32.11
CA PRO A 439 -8.78 -13.41 -32.04
C PRO A 439 -9.20 -14.38 -33.15
N ASP A 440 -10.46 -14.26 -33.62
CA ASP A 440 -11.07 -15.13 -34.63
C ASP A 440 -10.85 -14.63 -36.07
N ASP A 441 -10.34 -13.40 -36.22
CA ASP A 441 -9.92 -12.88 -37.51
C ASP A 441 -8.57 -13.57 -37.80
N GLY A 442 -8.49 -14.29 -38.93
CA GLY A 442 -7.25 -14.94 -39.36
C GLY A 442 -6.10 -13.93 -39.43
N PRO A 443 -4.83 -14.36 -39.31
CA PRO A 443 -3.71 -13.44 -39.40
C PRO A 443 -3.82 -12.64 -40.70
N GLU A 444 -3.90 -11.32 -40.58
CA GLU A 444 -3.85 -10.42 -41.72
C GLU A 444 -2.59 -10.78 -42.51
N ALA A 445 -2.80 -11.15 -43.78
CA ALA A 445 -1.75 -11.66 -44.63
C ALA A 445 -0.69 -10.58 -44.87
N ALA A 446 0.34 -10.54 -44.03
CA ALA A 446 1.57 -9.87 -44.34
C ALA A 446 2.23 -10.62 -45.51
N ALA A 447 2.38 -9.93 -46.64
CA ALA A 447 3.14 -10.38 -47.79
C ALA A 447 4.59 -10.74 -47.39
N PRO A 448 5.25 -11.68 -48.08
CA PRO A 448 6.39 -12.42 -47.54
C PRO A 448 7.69 -11.63 -47.66
N GLY A 449 8.41 -11.52 -46.54
CA GLY A 449 9.83 -11.18 -46.47
C GLY A 449 10.62 -12.42 -46.02
N SER A 450 11.42 -12.96 -46.93
CA SER A 450 12.13 -14.23 -46.87
C SER A 450 13.40 -14.24 -45.99
N GLY A 451 13.63 -15.39 -45.32
CA GLY A 451 14.96 -15.94 -44.99
C GLY A 451 15.42 -15.71 -43.56
N ALA A 452 16.02 -16.66 -42.84
CA ALA A 452 16.35 -18.05 -43.08
C ALA A 452 16.62 -18.71 -41.70
N ASP A 453 16.45 -20.03 -41.63
CA ASP A 453 16.73 -20.86 -40.45
C ASP A 453 18.12 -20.64 -39.83
N LEU A 454 18.23 -20.91 -38.53
CA LEU A 454 19.24 -21.84 -37.98
C LEU A 454 18.96 -22.16 -36.50
N ASN A 455 18.69 -23.44 -36.23
CA ASN A 455 18.71 -24.04 -34.89
C ASN A 455 20.14 -24.07 -34.33
N VAL A 456 20.35 -23.69 -33.07
CA VAL A 456 21.43 -24.27 -32.23
C VAL A 456 20.98 -24.32 -30.76
N THR A 457 20.95 -25.53 -30.21
CA THR A 457 21.01 -25.81 -28.77
C THR A 457 22.47 -26.00 -28.37
N PHE A 458 22.94 -25.42 -27.27
CA PHE A 458 24.11 -25.95 -26.56
C PHE A 458 24.09 -25.65 -25.05
N THR A 459 24.63 -26.62 -24.31
CA THR A 459 24.78 -26.75 -22.86
C THR A 459 26.13 -26.20 -22.36
N GLY A 460 26.17 -25.59 -21.16
CA GLY A 460 27.27 -25.75 -20.19
C GLY A 460 28.49 -24.78 -20.17
N ASN A 461 28.67 -24.17 -18.98
CA ASN A 461 29.90 -23.75 -18.25
C ASN A 461 30.80 -22.55 -18.66
N SER A 462 30.75 -21.52 -17.80
CA SER A 462 31.80 -20.72 -17.09
C SER A 462 33.16 -20.34 -17.73
N ILE A 463 33.52 -19.04 -17.67
CA ILE A 463 34.68 -18.38 -16.96
C ILE A 463 35.10 -17.05 -17.64
N GLY A 464 35.30 -15.97 -16.83
CA GLY A 464 36.23 -14.85 -17.10
C GLY A 464 35.72 -13.43 -16.76
N SER A 465 35.81 -12.91 -15.51
CA SER A 465 36.89 -12.03 -14.94
C SER A 465 36.90 -10.58 -15.51
N VAL A 466 37.01 -9.44 -14.82
CA VAL A 466 37.41 -8.97 -13.46
C VAL A 466 36.98 -7.47 -13.40
N PHE A 467 36.41 -6.92 -12.31
CA PHE A 467 37.12 -6.03 -11.37
C PHE A 467 36.45 -6.00 -9.98
N THR A 468 37.18 -6.57 -9.01
CA THR A 468 37.39 -6.14 -7.62
C THR A 468 36.21 -5.67 -6.76
N THR A 469 35.81 -6.55 -5.83
CA THR A 469 35.36 -6.24 -4.46
C THR A 469 36.52 -5.67 -3.61
N PRO A 470 36.24 -4.94 -2.51
CA PRO A 470 35.95 -5.58 -1.22
C PRO A 470 34.69 -4.95 -0.61
N SER A 471 33.68 -5.66 -0.13
CA SER A 471 33.78 -6.63 0.96
C SER A 471 32.36 -7.13 1.25
N ILE A 472 32.22 -8.45 1.35
CA ILE A 472 31.06 -9.09 1.98
C ILE A 472 31.29 -9.02 3.49
N PRO A 473 30.39 -8.44 4.31
CA PRO A 473 30.23 -8.95 5.66
C PRO A 473 29.21 -10.08 5.60
N SER A 474 29.71 -11.28 5.89
CA SER A 474 29.02 -12.41 6.51
C SER A 474 27.49 -12.48 6.38
N VAL A 475 27.00 -13.58 5.81
CA VAL A 475 25.68 -14.12 6.16
C VAL A 475 25.68 -14.38 7.67
N ASP A 476 25.04 -13.49 8.42
CA ASP A 476 24.92 -13.58 9.87
C ASP A 476 23.43 -13.70 10.22
N ALA A 477 23.07 -14.79 10.89
CA ALA A 477 21.72 -15.11 11.35
C ALA A 477 21.09 -14.04 12.27
N ARG A 478 21.88 -13.03 12.68
CA ARG A 478 21.47 -11.87 13.49
C ARG A 478 20.67 -10.81 12.72
N THR A 479 20.55 -10.91 11.40
CA THR A 479 19.79 -9.97 10.56
C THR A 479 18.31 -10.34 10.38
N TYR A 480 17.89 -11.47 10.95
CA TYR A 480 16.56 -12.03 10.81
C TYR A 480 15.81 -12.07 12.14
N PHE A 481 14.50 -11.88 12.08
CA PHE A 481 13.59 -12.02 13.21
C PHE A 481 12.79 -13.32 13.09
N GLY A 482 13.07 -14.30 13.94
CA GLY A 482 12.50 -15.66 13.94
C GLY A 482 13.47 -16.65 14.58
N SER A 483 13.03 -17.89 14.79
CA SER A 483 13.89 -18.99 15.25
C SER A 483 14.90 -19.36 14.15
N THR A 484 16.19 -19.48 14.48
CA THR A 484 17.15 -20.17 13.59
C THR A 484 16.81 -21.66 13.52
N PRO A 485 17.06 -22.33 12.37
CA PRO A 485 16.85 -23.77 12.24
C PRO A 485 17.67 -24.59 13.25
#